data_AF-M4ATA7-F1
#
_entry.id   AF-M4ATA7-F1
#
_cell.length_a   1.000
_cell.length_b   1.000
_cell.length_c   1.000
_cell.angle_alpha   90.00
_cell.angle_beta   90.00
_cell.angle_gamma   90.00
#
_symmetry.space_group_name_H-M   'P 1'
#
loop_
_entity.id
_entity.type
_entity.pdbx_description
1 polymer ?
#
loop_
_entity_poly.entity_id
_entity_poly.type
_entity_poly.pdbx_seq_one_letter_code
_entity_poly.pdbx_strand_id
1 'polypeptide(L)'
;MPPKNRNKKSGKGKPSAVVDALSTEEMSKDQLEEHVVRLREELDREREERSYFQLERDKIRGLWEISRRRLEEAEAELRDGVRQRDEAAQRHRVEITVYKQKLKHVLSEQHNAVCEMKTDAISSSSLLRDRNTGSELDLQRQLQDLQAAGEQKMIQEHGAAKELQLKHQAELMRLGNEYERQIHELEMSFHQRAHSLMQAEVRKRRAAVSEVEQRMKSHMESLMEEHDRVLRKGEEYFSRIQRNQQEELDRWKGELKKLQNQKLRWEKKISAAQQENQRLKTTLQEVQQKLPELHRRLQEHQHSKQRMEEYRAQQKLVDQELRDLTVEHELLLQAFHKVQQERDELLRRQTQSILDVQQRSGLKKILLQRKMEALSQTLEKKEAQLSAALSVCSVEPTARSNAALKLQEILESKRTAMEALQLDLDQGAQLLRPLQDDVEVAVVPPLRSPSRPAEPVPEEPGPDRW
;
A
#
# COMPACT_ATOMS: atom_id res chain seq x y z
N MET A 1 177.10 15.24 -104.53
CA MET A 1 178.14 14.51 -105.31
C MET A 1 179.20 15.51 -105.82
N PRO A 2 180.39 15.07 -106.29
CA PRO A 2 181.55 15.92 -106.65
C PRO A 2 181.71 16.11 -108.20
N PRO A 3 182.86 16.56 -108.80
CA PRO A 3 183.65 17.81 -108.64
C PRO A 3 184.29 18.39 -109.98
N LYS A 4 185.30 19.31 -109.88
CA LYS A 4 186.40 19.66 -110.86
C LYS A 4 186.05 20.57 -112.09
N ASN A 5 186.94 21.29 -112.83
CA ASN A 5 188.43 21.43 -112.85
C ASN A 5 189.02 22.72 -113.59
N ARG A 6 190.09 23.35 -113.03
CA ARG A 6 191.42 23.83 -113.59
C ARG A 6 191.73 24.48 -115.00
N ASN A 7 192.45 25.66 -114.96
CA ASN A 7 193.82 26.04 -115.54
C ASN A 7 194.19 26.57 -117.00
N LYS A 8 194.94 27.72 -117.04
CA LYS A 8 196.27 28.11 -117.72
C LYS A 8 196.54 28.57 -119.23
N LYS A 9 197.05 29.82 -119.40
CA LYS A 9 198.32 30.42 -120.03
C LYS A 9 198.85 30.32 -121.54
N SER A 10 199.36 31.48 -122.09
CA SER A 10 200.49 31.78 -123.10
C SER A 10 200.39 31.45 -124.64
N GLY A 11 201.14 31.97 -125.67
CA GLY A 11 202.28 32.94 -125.97
C GLY A 11 202.80 32.85 -127.47
N LYS A 12 203.82 33.52 -128.14
CA LYS A 12 204.70 34.75 -127.95
C LYS A 12 205.83 35.05 -129.07
N GLY A 13 205.66 35.92 -130.10
CA GLY A 13 206.68 36.89 -130.71
C GLY A 13 207.53 36.68 -132.06
N LYS A 14 208.14 37.79 -132.60
CA LYS A 14 209.32 38.01 -133.58
C LYS A 14 209.19 37.81 -135.14
N PRO A 15 210.17 38.16 -136.08
CA PRO A 15 211.17 39.29 -136.26
C PRO A 15 211.53 39.76 -137.76
N SER A 16 212.63 40.56 -137.98
CA SER A 16 213.53 40.73 -139.22
C SER A 16 213.22 41.77 -140.35
N ALA A 17 214.10 42.21 -141.31
CA ALA A 17 215.60 42.46 -141.39
C ALA A 17 216.19 43.02 -142.77
N VAL A 18 217.06 44.08 -142.78
CA VAL A 18 218.29 44.47 -143.61
C VAL A 18 218.31 44.43 -145.19
N VAL A 19 218.93 45.37 -145.98
CA VAL A 19 220.31 45.35 -146.65
C VAL A 19 220.59 46.56 -147.62
N ASP A 20 221.88 46.94 -147.76
CA ASP A 20 222.71 47.79 -148.69
C ASP A 20 222.23 48.46 -150.01
N ALA A 21 223.01 49.49 -150.42
CA ALA A 21 223.22 49.97 -151.80
C ALA A 21 224.72 50.35 -152.05
N LEU A 22 225.19 50.33 -153.31
CA LEU A 22 226.63 50.31 -153.68
C LEU A 22 227.25 51.66 -154.13
N SER A 23 228.59 51.70 -154.22
CA SER A 23 229.36 52.88 -154.64
C SER A 23 229.23 53.20 -156.14
N THR A 24 229.39 54.47 -156.51
CA THR A 24 228.96 55.05 -157.80
C THR A 24 230.09 55.51 -158.73
N GLU A 25 231.37 55.40 -158.34
CA GLU A 25 232.48 56.10 -159.02
C GLU A 25 232.94 55.51 -160.38
N GLU A 26 232.41 54.37 -160.81
CA GLU A 26 232.70 53.78 -162.14
C GLU A 26 231.49 53.81 -163.10
N MET A 27 230.37 54.41 -162.70
CA MET A 27 229.14 54.47 -163.51
C MET A 27 229.16 55.68 -164.45
N SER A 28 228.83 55.47 -165.72
CA SER A 28 228.71 56.56 -166.69
C SER A 28 227.51 57.47 -166.36
N LYS A 29 227.52 58.71 -166.88
CA LYS A 29 226.49 59.73 -166.57
C LYS A 29 225.07 59.20 -166.79
N ASP A 30 224.84 58.48 -167.88
CA ASP A 30 223.53 57.96 -168.25
C ASP A 30 223.09 56.83 -167.29
N GLN A 31 224.03 56.01 -166.80
CA GLN A 31 223.78 54.96 -165.81
C GLN A 31 223.45 55.54 -164.41
N LEU A 32 224.05 56.69 -164.06
CA LEU A 32 223.68 57.43 -162.84
C LEU A 32 222.29 58.04 -162.95
N GLU A 33 221.90 58.55 -164.13
CA GLU A 33 220.55 59.08 -164.35
C GLU A 33 219.48 57.97 -164.30
N GLU A 34 219.72 56.78 -164.87
CA GLU A 34 218.84 55.62 -164.66
C GLU A 34 218.72 55.22 -163.17
N HIS A 35 219.82 55.23 -162.42
CA HIS A 35 219.80 54.83 -161.02
C HIS A 35 219.01 55.80 -160.14
N VAL A 36 219.01 57.09 -160.50
CA VAL A 36 218.15 58.12 -159.87
C VAL A 36 216.67 57.94 -160.23
N VAL A 37 216.35 57.43 -161.43
CA VAL A 37 214.96 57.10 -161.80
C VAL A 37 214.45 55.89 -160.99
N ARG A 38 215.22 54.79 -160.89
CA ARG A 38 214.81 53.61 -160.09
C ARG A 38 214.55 53.97 -158.62
N LEU A 39 215.46 54.72 -158.00
CA LEU A 39 215.29 55.18 -156.61
C LEU A 39 214.07 56.12 -156.40
N ARG A 40 213.58 56.79 -157.45
CA ARG A 40 212.32 57.56 -157.40
C ARG A 40 211.10 56.64 -157.51
N GLU A 41 211.10 55.68 -158.44
CA GLU A 41 210.02 54.71 -158.54
C GLU A 41 209.88 53.83 -157.28
N GLU A 42 210.99 53.47 -156.64
CA GLU A 42 211.01 52.74 -155.36
C GLU A 42 210.46 53.62 -154.23
N LEU A 43 210.85 54.90 -154.17
CA LEU A 43 210.33 55.86 -153.20
C LEU A 43 208.82 56.12 -153.38
N ASP A 44 208.33 56.14 -154.62
CA ASP A 44 206.90 56.32 -154.91
C ASP A 44 206.08 55.04 -154.66
N ARG A 45 206.62 53.84 -154.91
CA ARG A 45 206.01 52.57 -154.43
C ARG A 45 205.91 52.53 -152.90
N GLU A 46 206.99 52.88 -152.19
CA GLU A 46 207.00 53.01 -150.72
C GLU A 46 205.92 54.00 -150.22
N ARG A 47 205.70 55.11 -150.94
CA ARG A 47 204.63 56.07 -150.63
C ARG A 47 203.23 55.49 -150.87
N GLU A 48 203.02 54.78 -151.99
CA GLU A 48 201.75 54.12 -152.32
C GLU A 48 201.41 53.02 -151.30
N GLU A 49 202.33 52.11 -150.99
CA GLU A 49 202.14 51.08 -149.97
C GLU A 49 201.88 51.68 -148.59
N ARG A 50 202.64 52.70 -148.20
CA ARG A 50 202.45 53.40 -146.92
C ARG A 50 201.13 54.17 -146.87
N SER A 51 200.56 54.58 -148.00
CA SER A 51 199.21 55.13 -148.10
C SER A 51 198.15 54.03 -147.96
N TYR A 52 198.32 52.91 -148.68
CA TYR A 52 197.44 51.73 -148.61
C TYR A 52 197.37 51.15 -147.18
N PHE A 53 198.51 50.95 -146.51
CA PHE A 53 198.54 50.48 -145.12
C PHE A 53 197.98 51.49 -144.11
N GLN A 54 197.99 52.80 -144.41
CA GLN A 54 197.26 53.79 -143.60
C GLN A 54 195.75 53.66 -143.79
N LEU A 55 195.28 53.52 -145.03
CA LEU A 55 193.87 53.31 -145.36
C LEU A 55 193.33 52.02 -144.74
N GLU A 56 194.02 50.88 -144.88
CA GLU A 56 193.61 49.63 -144.24
C GLU A 56 193.69 49.70 -142.71
N ARG A 57 194.72 50.34 -142.12
CA ARG A 57 194.77 50.57 -140.66
C ARG A 57 193.56 51.36 -140.17
N ASP A 58 193.20 52.44 -140.86
CA ASP A 58 192.13 53.34 -140.41
C ASP A 58 190.73 52.78 -140.74
N LYS A 59 190.60 51.97 -141.79
CA LYS A 59 189.45 51.09 -142.06
C LYS A 59 189.28 50.00 -140.99
N ILE A 60 190.36 49.33 -140.57
CA ILE A 60 190.35 48.36 -139.46
C ILE A 60 189.99 49.05 -138.15
N ARG A 61 190.51 50.26 -137.87
CA ARG A 61 190.09 51.08 -136.73
C ARG A 61 188.60 51.45 -136.78
N GLY A 62 188.09 51.89 -137.93
CA GLY A 62 186.68 52.17 -138.13
C GLY A 62 185.79 50.94 -137.89
N LEU A 63 186.17 49.78 -138.44
CA LEU A 63 185.47 48.52 -138.19
C LEU A 63 185.54 48.08 -136.72
N TRP A 64 186.68 48.30 -136.06
CA TRP A 64 186.84 48.02 -134.62
C TRP A 64 186.00 48.95 -133.76
N GLU A 65 185.97 50.26 -134.05
CA GLU A 65 185.13 51.23 -133.34
C GLU A 65 183.64 50.95 -133.56
N ILE A 66 183.21 50.63 -134.78
CA ILE A 66 181.81 50.24 -135.07
C ILE A 66 181.45 48.95 -134.34
N SER A 67 182.33 47.94 -134.35
CA SER A 67 182.09 46.66 -133.66
C SER A 67 182.07 46.84 -132.14
N ARG A 68 182.92 47.73 -131.62
CA ARG A 68 182.96 48.09 -130.20
C ARG A 68 181.70 48.86 -129.79
N ARG A 69 181.27 49.87 -130.54
CA ARG A 69 180.03 50.61 -130.25
C ARG A 69 178.82 49.68 -130.28
N ARG A 70 178.72 48.80 -131.29
CA ARG A 70 177.66 47.76 -131.36
C ARG A 70 177.69 46.79 -130.17
N LEU A 71 178.86 46.47 -129.63
CA LEU A 71 178.97 45.67 -128.41
C LEU A 71 178.54 46.47 -127.17
N GLU A 72 178.97 47.72 -127.04
CA GLU A 72 178.58 48.62 -125.94
C GLU A 72 177.07 48.95 -125.97
N GLU A 73 176.48 49.08 -127.15
CA GLU A 73 175.04 49.20 -127.44
C GLU A 73 174.29 47.92 -127.05
N ALA A 74 174.69 46.75 -127.55
CA ALA A 74 174.05 45.47 -127.22
C ALA A 74 174.20 45.11 -125.73
N GLU A 75 175.31 45.47 -125.08
CA GLU A 75 175.46 45.36 -123.64
C GLU A 75 174.52 46.30 -122.87
N ALA A 76 174.28 47.52 -123.37
CA ALA A 76 173.30 48.44 -122.78
C ALA A 76 171.87 47.91 -122.91
N GLU A 77 171.47 47.48 -124.12
CA GLU A 77 170.17 46.84 -124.38
C GLU A 77 169.96 45.60 -123.49
N LEU A 78 170.99 44.77 -123.29
CA LEU A 78 170.91 43.61 -122.41
C LEU A 78 170.71 44.03 -120.95
N ARG A 79 171.41 45.06 -120.46
CA ARG A 79 171.28 45.57 -119.08
C ARG A 79 169.90 46.18 -118.83
N ASP A 80 169.35 46.92 -119.79
CA ASP A 80 168.02 47.50 -119.65
C ASP A 80 166.92 46.45 -119.84
N GLY A 81 167.11 45.46 -120.70
CA GLY A 81 166.25 44.26 -120.78
C GLY A 81 166.29 43.37 -119.54
N VAL A 82 167.40 43.37 -118.78
CA VAL A 82 167.46 42.78 -117.43
C VAL A 82 166.64 43.62 -116.45
N ARG A 83 166.88 44.94 -116.39
CA ARG A 83 166.13 45.85 -115.50
C ARG A 83 164.63 45.79 -115.72
N GLN A 84 164.16 45.82 -116.96
CA GLN A 84 162.74 45.73 -117.30
C GLN A 84 162.11 44.41 -116.83
N ARG A 85 162.84 43.28 -116.93
CA ARG A 85 162.40 41.99 -116.39
C ARG A 85 162.38 41.97 -114.87
N ASP A 86 163.38 42.53 -114.21
CA ASP A 86 163.46 42.58 -112.75
C ASP A 86 162.38 43.51 -112.16
N GLU A 87 162.13 44.65 -112.81
CA GLU A 87 161.01 45.54 -112.49
C GLU A 87 159.66 44.86 -112.72
N ALA A 88 159.44 44.20 -113.85
CA ALA A 88 158.21 43.46 -114.11
C ALA A 88 157.98 42.35 -113.08
N ALA A 89 159.03 41.59 -112.73
CA ALA A 89 158.98 40.58 -111.67
C ALA A 89 158.66 41.20 -110.30
N GLN A 90 159.19 42.39 -110.01
CA GLN A 90 158.91 43.10 -108.75
C GLN A 90 157.50 43.69 -108.72
N ARG A 91 156.98 44.23 -109.83
CA ARG A 91 155.57 44.65 -109.99
C ARG A 91 154.64 43.46 -109.77
N HIS A 92 154.87 42.33 -110.44
CA HIS A 92 154.10 41.10 -110.24
C HIS A 92 154.19 40.54 -108.81
N ARG A 93 155.33 40.65 -108.12
CA ARG A 93 155.43 40.30 -106.68
C ARG A 93 154.52 41.17 -105.82
N VAL A 94 154.48 42.49 -106.06
CA VAL A 94 153.61 43.43 -105.34
C VAL A 94 152.14 43.21 -105.68
N GLU A 95 151.80 42.98 -106.95
CA GLU A 95 150.45 42.58 -107.38
C GLU A 95 150.00 41.31 -106.64
N ILE A 96 150.85 40.27 -106.60
CA ILE A 96 150.57 39.01 -105.89
C ILE A 96 150.39 39.23 -104.38
N THR A 97 151.14 40.11 -103.73
CA THR A 97 150.92 40.39 -102.30
C THR A 97 149.63 41.20 -102.06
N VAL A 98 149.32 42.17 -102.91
CA VAL A 98 148.06 42.94 -102.86
C VAL A 98 146.85 42.04 -103.13
N TYR A 99 146.89 41.16 -104.13
CA TYR A 99 145.81 40.20 -104.38
C TYR A 99 145.67 39.18 -103.25
N LYS A 100 146.77 38.72 -102.63
CA LYS A 100 146.73 37.88 -101.43
C LYS A 100 146.13 38.62 -100.22
N GLN A 101 146.39 39.91 -100.05
CA GLN A 101 145.77 40.73 -98.99
C GLN A 101 144.28 40.94 -99.26
N LYS A 102 143.89 41.29 -100.50
CA LYS A 102 142.48 41.42 -100.90
C LYS A 102 141.71 40.11 -100.72
N LEU A 103 142.28 38.97 -101.12
CA LEU A 103 141.65 37.66 -100.91
C LEU A 103 141.50 37.31 -99.43
N LYS A 104 142.52 37.59 -98.59
CA LYS A 104 142.40 37.44 -97.13
C LYS A 104 141.29 38.31 -96.54
N HIS A 105 141.21 39.57 -96.98
CA HIS A 105 140.19 40.52 -96.54
C HIS A 105 138.78 40.03 -96.89
N VAL A 106 138.52 39.71 -98.17
CA VAL A 106 137.23 39.18 -98.63
C VAL A 106 136.85 37.87 -97.92
N LEU A 107 137.81 36.95 -97.73
CA LEU A 107 137.54 35.72 -96.97
C LEU A 107 137.24 35.99 -95.49
N SER A 108 137.89 36.99 -94.86
CA SER A 108 137.57 37.38 -93.48
C SER A 108 136.22 38.10 -93.37
N GLU A 109 135.85 38.94 -94.32
CA GLU A 109 134.54 39.59 -94.38
C GLU A 109 133.43 38.57 -94.59
N GLN A 110 133.59 37.65 -95.55
CA GLN A 110 132.65 36.55 -95.76
C GLN A 110 132.54 35.63 -94.55
N HIS A 111 133.66 35.33 -93.87
CA HIS A 111 133.64 34.52 -92.65
C HIS A 111 132.92 35.24 -91.51
N ASN A 112 133.23 36.51 -91.26
CA ASN A 112 132.60 37.31 -90.22
C ASN A 112 131.10 37.45 -90.48
N ALA A 113 130.67 37.85 -91.68
CA ALA A 113 129.26 37.98 -92.05
C ALA A 113 128.50 36.64 -91.95
N VAL A 114 129.12 35.51 -92.30
CA VAL A 114 128.52 34.18 -92.11
C VAL A 114 128.44 33.79 -90.63
N CYS A 115 129.38 34.22 -89.80
CA CYS A 115 129.35 34.01 -88.35
C CYS A 115 128.29 34.89 -87.67
N GLU A 116 128.23 36.19 -88.01
CA GLU A 116 127.22 37.15 -87.55
C GLU A 116 125.80 36.71 -87.91
N MET A 117 125.55 36.38 -89.18
CA MET A 117 124.25 35.86 -89.63
C MET A 117 123.87 34.54 -88.92
N LYS A 118 124.84 33.72 -88.51
CA LYS A 118 124.59 32.50 -87.70
C LYS A 118 124.30 32.83 -86.24
N THR A 119 125.03 33.75 -85.61
CA THR A 119 124.76 34.17 -84.23
C THR A 119 123.42 34.87 -84.11
N ASP A 120 123.03 35.66 -85.12
CA ASP A 120 121.73 36.33 -85.17
C ASP A 120 120.59 35.35 -85.41
N ALA A 121 120.78 34.37 -86.31
CA ALA A 121 119.81 33.28 -86.50
C ALA A 121 119.64 32.41 -85.24
N ILE A 122 120.73 32.10 -84.52
CA ILE A 122 120.67 31.36 -83.25
C ILE A 122 120.00 32.20 -82.15
N SER A 123 120.37 33.48 -82.02
CA SER A 123 119.84 34.36 -80.97
C SER A 123 118.37 34.68 -81.19
N SER A 124 117.95 34.96 -82.42
CA SER A 124 116.54 35.16 -82.77
C SER A 124 115.71 33.88 -82.60
N SER A 125 116.27 32.70 -82.94
CA SER A 125 115.63 31.41 -82.70
C SER A 125 115.50 31.08 -81.20
N SER A 126 116.50 31.42 -80.38
CA SER A 126 116.38 31.31 -78.91
C SER A 126 115.31 32.26 -78.40
N LEU A 127 115.39 33.56 -78.70
CA LEU A 127 114.40 34.54 -78.26
C LEU A 127 112.97 34.21 -78.69
N LEU A 128 112.77 33.58 -79.85
CA LEU A 128 111.48 33.07 -80.28
C LEU A 128 111.05 31.83 -79.47
N ARG A 129 111.94 30.86 -79.25
CA ARG A 129 111.68 29.71 -78.37
C ARG A 129 111.33 30.15 -76.95
N ASP A 130 112.10 31.07 -76.37
CA ASP A 130 111.96 31.54 -74.99
C ASP A 130 110.66 32.34 -74.79
N ARG A 131 110.21 33.07 -75.82
CA ARG A 131 108.88 33.70 -75.87
C ARG A 131 107.75 32.68 -76.00
N ASN A 132 107.93 31.66 -76.85
CA ASN A 132 106.92 30.62 -77.06
C ASN A 132 106.75 29.77 -75.80
N THR A 133 107.83 29.31 -75.16
CA THR A 133 107.74 28.54 -73.91
C THR A 133 107.16 29.35 -72.75
N GLY A 134 107.49 30.65 -72.65
CA GLY A 134 106.81 31.55 -71.72
C GLY A 134 105.30 31.62 -71.96
N SER A 135 104.89 31.81 -73.21
CA SER A 135 103.49 31.87 -73.63
C SER A 135 102.75 30.55 -73.39
N GLU A 136 103.39 29.40 -73.66
CA GLU A 136 102.86 28.07 -73.39
C GLU A 136 102.67 27.82 -71.89
N LEU A 137 103.62 28.24 -71.04
CA LEU A 137 103.52 28.13 -69.58
C LEU A 137 102.40 29.02 -69.02
N ASP A 138 102.23 30.24 -69.52
CA ASP A 138 101.15 31.13 -69.08
C ASP A 138 99.76 30.66 -69.56
N LEU A 139 99.67 30.08 -70.76
CA LEU A 139 98.44 29.40 -71.21
C LEU A 139 98.14 28.14 -70.38
N GLN A 140 99.15 27.35 -70.01
CA GLN A 140 98.97 26.19 -69.12
C GLN A 140 98.49 26.60 -67.72
N ARG A 141 99.04 27.69 -67.16
CA ARG A 141 98.55 28.30 -65.90
C ARG A 141 97.09 28.73 -66.01
N GLN A 142 96.75 29.52 -67.04
CA GLN A 142 95.38 29.98 -67.28
C GLN A 142 94.40 28.82 -67.45
N LEU A 143 94.79 27.73 -68.12
CA LEU A 143 93.96 26.52 -68.24
C LEU A 143 93.74 25.83 -66.87
N GLN A 144 94.78 25.73 -66.03
CA GLN A 144 94.66 25.18 -64.68
C GLN A 144 93.81 26.06 -63.77
N ASP A 145 93.99 27.38 -63.81
CA ASP A 145 93.20 28.36 -63.04
C ASP A 145 91.72 28.31 -63.45
N LEU A 146 91.43 28.23 -64.76
CA LEU A 146 90.07 28.10 -65.28
C LEU A 146 89.43 26.74 -64.93
N GLN A 147 90.20 25.66 -64.92
CA GLN A 147 89.74 24.34 -64.46
C GLN A 147 89.39 24.37 -62.97
N ALA A 148 90.31 24.87 -62.12
CA ALA A 148 90.08 24.98 -60.68
C ALA A 148 88.90 25.92 -60.34
N ALA A 149 88.75 27.04 -61.06
CA ALA A 149 87.60 27.93 -60.92
C ALA A 149 86.29 27.25 -61.36
N GLY A 150 86.32 26.43 -62.41
CA GLY A 150 85.19 25.62 -62.86
C GLY A 150 84.77 24.57 -61.84
N GLU A 151 85.72 23.79 -61.32
CA GLU A 151 85.48 22.79 -60.27
C GLU A 151 84.93 23.44 -58.99
N GLN A 152 85.55 24.53 -58.54
CA GLN A 152 85.11 25.27 -57.36
C GLN A 152 83.70 25.85 -57.54
N LYS A 153 83.37 26.35 -58.74
CA LYS A 153 82.01 26.80 -59.07
C LYS A 153 81.00 25.64 -59.05
N MET A 154 81.33 24.49 -59.64
CA MET A 154 80.47 23.29 -59.61
C MET A 154 80.23 22.82 -58.17
N ILE A 155 81.24 22.87 -57.29
CA ILE A 155 81.11 22.55 -55.87
C ILE A 155 80.17 23.56 -55.17
N GLN A 156 80.29 24.86 -55.45
CA GLN A 156 79.42 25.90 -54.90
C GLN A 156 77.96 25.76 -55.36
N GLU A 157 77.71 25.55 -56.66
CA GLU A 157 76.35 25.38 -57.21
C GLU A 157 75.68 24.11 -56.67
N HIS A 158 76.41 22.99 -56.59
CA HIS A 158 75.93 21.75 -55.97
C HIS A 158 75.71 21.88 -54.45
N GLY A 159 76.54 22.67 -53.74
CA GLY A 159 76.35 23.01 -52.33
C GLY A 159 75.08 23.83 -52.10
N ALA A 160 74.89 24.91 -52.87
CA ALA A 160 73.70 25.75 -52.80
C ALA A 160 72.42 24.98 -53.17
N ALA A 161 72.47 24.10 -54.16
CA ALA A 161 71.34 23.23 -54.52
C ALA A 161 70.96 22.27 -53.38
N LYS A 162 71.94 21.68 -52.68
CA LYS A 162 71.71 20.85 -51.50
C LYS A 162 71.17 21.64 -50.32
N GLU A 163 71.69 22.84 -50.07
CA GLU A 163 71.20 23.71 -49.01
C GLU A 163 69.73 24.12 -49.26
N LEU A 164 69.38 24.43 -50.51
CA LEU A 164 68.00 24.72 -50.91
C LEU A 164 67.08 23.51 -50.76
N GLN A 165 67.53 22.31 -51.13
CA GLN A 165 66.78 21.06 -50.91
C GLN A 165 66.52 20.81 -49.42
N LEU A 166 67.53 20.99 -48.56
CA LEU A 166 67.40 20.82 -47.11
C LEU A 166 66.46 21.87 -46.49
N LYS A 167 66.53 23.13 -46.92
CA LYS A 167 65.59 24.18 -46.52
C LYS A 167 64.16 23.82 -46.90
N HIS A 168 63.93 23.42 -48.16
CA HIS A 168 62.61 23.02 -48.62
C HIS A 168 62.07 21.80 -47.85
N GLN A 169 62.90 20.80 -47.57
CA GLN A 169 62.50 19.65 -46.77
C GLN A 169 62.15 20.05 -45.32
N ALA A 170 62.89 20.97 -44.70
CA ALA A 170 62.59 21.52 -43.38
C ALA A 170 61.27 22.34 -43.38
N GLU A 171 61.01 23.13 -44.42
CA GLU A 171 59.76 23.87 -44.59
C GLU A 171 58.56 22.93 -44.78
N LEU A 172 58.69 21.85 -45.57
CA LEU A 172 57.67 20.83 -45.72
C LEU A 172 57.36 20.11 -44.39
N MET A 173 58.39 19.75 -43.62
CA MET A 173 58.19 19.16 -42.28
C MET A 173 57.53 20.14 -41.31
N ARG A 174 57.93 21.43 -41.32
CA ARG A 174 57.29 22.47 -40.51
C ARG A 174 55.80 22.63 -40.86
N LEU A 175 55.47 22.71 -42.15
CA LEU A 175 54.09 22.81 -42.63
C LEU A 175 53.28 21.56 -42.29
N GLY A 176 53.85 20.36 -42.46
CA GLY A 176 53.21 19.11 -42.06
C GLY A 176 52.84 19.10 -40.57
N ASN A 177 53.83 19.36 -39.70
CA ASN A 177 53.62 19.45 -38.26
C ASN A 177 52.58 20.52 -37.87
N GLU A 178 52.55 21.66 -38.57
CA GLU A 178 51.56 22.72 -38.33
C GLU A 178 50.13 22.31 -38.73
N TYR A 179 49.96 21.62 -39.86
CA TYR A 179 48.66 21.08 -40.26
C TYR A 179 48.20 19.93 -39.36
N GLU A 180 49.09 19.01 -38.97
CA GLU A 180 48.78 17.94 -38.00
C GLU A 180 48.31 18.54 -36.66
N ARG A 181 49.00 19.58 -36.16
CA ARG A 181 48.60 20.28 -34.93
C ARG A 181 47.23 20.97 -35.07
N GLN A 182 46.97 21.63 -36.20
CA GLN A 182 45.68 22.29 -36.48
C GLN A 182 44.53 21.28 -36.61
N ILE A 183 44.77 20.14 -37.27
CA ILE A 183 43.80 19.04 -37.38
C ILE A 183 43.47 18.52 -35.99
N HIS A 184 44.48 18.23 -35.17
CA HIS A 184 44.26 17.70 -33.82
C HIS A 184 43.56 18.70 -32.88
N GLU A 185 43.88 20.00 -32.97
CA GLU A 185 43.15 21.06 -32.28
C GLU A 185 41.68 21.14 -32.73
N LEU A 186 41.41 21.02 -34.03
CA LEU A 186 40.05 20.95 -34.58
C LEU A 186 39.29 19.72 -34.08
N GLU A 187 39.86 18.53 -34.19
CA GLU A 187 39.30 17.26 -33.69
C GLU A 187 38.95 17.38 -32.20
N MET A 188 39.91 17.79 -31.36
CA MET A 188 39.70 17.94 -29.93
C MET A 188 38.60 18.97 -29.62
N SER A 189 38.56 20.10 -30.34
CA SER A 189 37.49 21.08 -30.18
C SER A 189 36.11 20.56 -30.61
N PHE A 190 36.03 19.68 -31.62
CA PHE A 190 34.78 19.04 -32.04
C PHE A 190 34.34 17.96 -31.05
N HIS A 191 35.25 17.12 -30.56
CA HIS A 191 34.98 16.13 -29.51
C HIS A 191 34.49 16.79 -28.22
N GLN A 192 35.13 17.89 -27.78
CA GLN A 192 34.69 18.66 -26.61
C GLN A 192 33.28 19.27 -26.81
N ARG A 193 33.00 19.85 -27.99
CA ARG A 193 31.67 20.39 -28.32
C ARG A 193 30.60 19.29 -28.35
N ALA A 194 30.86 18.16 -29.01
CA ALA A 194 29.96 17.02 -29.07
C ALA A 194 29.69 16.41 -27.68
N HIS A 195 30.73 16.26 -26.85
CA HIS A 195 30.58 15.76 -25.49
C HIS A 195 29.78 16.72 -24.59
N SER A 196 30.02 18.03 -24.72
CA SER A 196 29.27 19.07 -24.00
C SER A 196 27.78 19.09 -24.37
N LEU A 197 27.47 18.94 -25.67
CA LEU A 197 26.10 18.81 -26.16
C LEU A 197 25.43 17.52 -25.65
N MET A 198 26.11 16.37 -25.68
CA MET A 198 25.61 15.14 -25.07
C MET A 198 25.32 15.30 -23.58
N GLN A 199 26.23 15.90 -22.80
CA GLN A 199 25.97 16.16 -21.38
C GLN A 199 24.76 17.09 -21.17
N ALA A 200 24.60 18.13 -22.00
CA ALA A 200 23.46 19.04 -21.92
C ALA A 200 22.12 18.33 -22.20
N GLU A 201 22.05 17.51 -23.26
CA GLU A 201 20.83 16.74 -23.58
C GLU A 201 20.53 15.64 -22.55
N VAL A 202 21.55 14.99 -21.98
CA VAL A 202 21.38 14.05 -20.86
C VAL A 202 20.85 14.77 -19.61
N ARG A 203 21.35 15.98 -19.29
CA ARG A 203 20.82 16.81 -18.19
C ARG A 203 19.36 17.20 -18.42
N LYS A 204 19.00 17.70 -19.62
CA LYS A 204 17.61 18.02 -19.99
C LYS A 204 16.69 16.82 -19.84
N ARG A 205 17.07 15.65 -20.38
CA ARG A 205 16.28 14.41 -20.28
C ARG A 205 16.09 13.97 -18.83
N ARG A 206 17.14 14.02 -18.00
CA ARG A 206 17.03 13.71 -16.56
C ARG A 206 16.09 14.67 -15.84
N ALA A 207 16.20 15.98 -16.08
CA ALA A 207 15.31 16.97 -15.48
C ALA A 207 13.85 16.73 -15.87
N ALA A 208 13.55 16.50 -17.15
CA ALA A 208 12.20 16.22 -17.63
C ALA A 208 11.62 14.90 -17.03
N VAL A 209 12.44 13.86 -16.88
CA VAL A 209 12.04 12.62 -16.19
C VAL A 209 11.72 12.89 -14.71
N SER A 210 12.60 13.59 -13.99
CA SER A 210 12.38 13.93 -12.58
C SER A 210 11.15 14.83 -12.37
N GLU A 211 10.85 15.76 -13.28
CA GLU A 211 9.60 16.53 -13.24
C GLU A 211 8.36 15.62 -13.40
N VAL A 212 8.38 14.68 -14.34
CA VAL A 212 7.26 13.74 -14.56
C VAL A 212 7.10 12.80 -13.36
N GLU A 213 8.21 12.27 -12.82
CA GLU A 213 8.18 11.48 -11.59
C GLU A 213 7.60 12.27 -10.41
N GLN A 214 7.98 13.54 -10.23
CA GLN A 214 7.49 14.37 -9.13
C GLN A 214 6.00 14.70 -9.30
N ARG A 215 5.56 15.07 -10.51
CA ARG A 215 4.13 15.25 -10.82
C ARG A 215 3.33 13.98 -10.53
N MET A 216 3.85 12.81 -10.90
CA MET A 216 3.17 11.54 -10.69
C MET A 216 3.17 11.07 -9.22
N LYS A 217 4.23 11.37 -8.45
CA LYS A 217 4.27 11.18 -6.99
C LYS A 217 3.21 12.04 -6.31
N SER A 218 3.17 13.35 -6.57
CA SER A 218 2.17 14.24 -5.94
C SER A 218 0.73 13.97 -6.38
N HIS A 219 0.52 13.44 -7.59
CA HIS A 219 -0.79 12.92 -7.98
C HIS A 219 -1.18 11.65 -7.21
N MET A 220 -0.23 10.72 -7.02
CA MET A 220 -0.45 9.49 -6.22
C MET A 220 -0.72 9.80 -4.75
N GLU A 221 0.03 10.74 -4.16
CA GLU A 221 -0.17 11.28 -2.81
C GLU A 221 -1.59 11.87 -2.67
N SER A 222 -2.00 12.73 -3.61
CA SER A 222 -3.35 13.32 -3.63
C SER A 222 -4.46 12.26 -3.74
N LEU A 223 -4.25 11.24 -4.57
CA LEU A 223 -5.21 10.14 -4.77
C LEU A 223 -5.31 9.24 -3.54
N MET A 224 -4.19 9.00 -2.84
CA MET A 224 -4.18 8.30 -1.54
C MET A 224 -4.96 9.09 -0.49
N GLU A 225 -4.73 10.41 -0.36
CA GLU A 225 -5.48 11.25 0.58
C GLU A 225 -7.00 11.24 0.30
N GLU A 226 -7.40 11.26 -0.97
CA GLU A 226 -8.82 11.16 -1.35
C GLU A 226 -9.40 9.76 -1.05
N HIS A 227 -8.68 8.69 -1.36
CA HIS A 227 -9.10 7.32 -1.00
C HIS A 227 -9.24 7.17 0.52
N ASP A 228 -8.25 7.58 1.32
CA ASP A 228 -8.32 7.54 2.78
C ASP A 228 -9.47 8.38 3.34
N ARG A 229 -9.82 9.50 2.68
CA ARG A 229 -10.95 10.36 3.04
C ARG A 229 -12.29 9.71 2.68
N VAL A 230 -12.37 8.90 1.62
CA VAL A 230 -13.55 8.11 1.27
C VAL A 230 -13.71 6.92 2.21
N LEU A 231 -12.62 6.22 2.55
CA LEU A 231 -12.61 5.12 3.51
C LEU A 231 -13.10 5.58 4.88
N ARG A 232 -12.53 6.67 5.43
CA ARG A 232 -12.96 7.25 6.71
C ARG A 232 -14.46 7.62 6.74
N LYS A 233 -15.00 8.19 5.66
CA LYS A 233 -16.46 8.43 5.56
C LYS A 233 -17.28 7.14 5.59
N GLY A 234 -16.78 6.07 4.98
CA GLY A 234 -17.39 4.74 5.03
C GLY A 234 -17.37 4.16 6.44
N GLU A 235 -16.22 4.22 7.12
CA GLU A 235 -16.06 3.80 8.52
C GLU A 235 -16.97 4.59 9.46
N GLU A 236 -17.05 5.92 9.32
CA GLU A 236 -17.97 6.79 10.06
C GLU A 236 -19.44 6.41 9.83
N TYR A 237 -19.81 6.10 8.58
CA TYR A 237 -21.16 5.68 8.20
C TYR A 237 -21.54 4.32 8.82
N PHE A 238 -20.69 3.30 8.68
CA PHE A 238 -20.93 2.00 9.31
C PHE A 238 -20.92 2.10 10.85
N SER A 239 -20.00 2.88 11.42
CA SER A 239 -19.96 3.17 12.87
C SER A 239 -21.21 3.92 13.35
N ARG A 240 -21.88 4.70 12.49
CA ARG A 240 -23.16 5.34 12.78
C ARG A 240 -24.31 4.34 12.73
N ILE A 241 -24.35 3.45 11.74
CA ILE A 241 -25.36 2.37 11.67
C ILE A 241 -25.24 1.46 12.91
N GLN A 242 -24.03 1.02 13.26
CA GLN A 242 -23.79 0.19 14.45
C GLN A 242 -24.24 0.87 15.75
N ARG A 243 -23.98 2.17 15.91
CA ARG A 243 -24.48 2.95 17.06
C ARG A 243 -26.00 3.04 17.09
N ASN A 244 -26.64 3.35 15.95
CA ASN A 244 -28.10 3.38 15.85
C ASN A 244 -28.72 2.01 16.21
N GLN A 245 -28.16 0.92 15.69
CA GLN A 245 -28.60 -0.45 15.98
C GLN A 245 -28.40 -0.82 17.46
N GLN A 246 -27.29 -0.39 18.07
CA GLN A 246 -27.04 -0.60 19.50
C GLN A 246 -28.03 0.20 20.36
N GLU A 247 -28.30 1.47 20.01
CA GLU A 247 -29.34 2.27 20.67
C GLU A 247 -30.72 1.62 20.56
N GLU A 248 -31.11 1.12 19.39
CA GLU A 248 -32.36 0.38 19.21
C GLU A 248 -32.40 -0.89 20.06
N LEU A 249 -31.33 -1.70 20.06
CA LEU A 249 -31.22 -2.88 20.91
C LEU A 249 -31.35 -2.54 22.41
N ASP A 250 -30.77 -1.44 22.86
CA ASP A 250 -30.87 -1.03 24.27
C ASP A 250 -32.24 -0.39 24.62
N ARG A 251 -32.89 0.29 23.67
CA ARG A 251 -34.31 0.68 23.78
C ARG A 251 -35.20 -0.57 23.91
N TRP A 252 -35.08 -1.55 23.02
CA TRP A 252 -35.83 -2.81 23.07
C TRP A 252 -35.58 -3.62 24.36
N LYS A 253 -34.33 -3.71 24.84
CA LYS A 253 -34.02 -4.30 26.16
C LYS A 253 -34.69 -3.52 27.30
N GLY A 254 -34.74 -2.19 27.20
CA GLY A 254 -35.45 -1.33 28.14
C GLY A 254 -36.94 -1.59 28.17
N GLU A 255 -37.58 -1.76 27.00
CA GLU A 255 -39.01 -2.10 26.90
C GLU A 255 -39.32 -3.52 27.37
N LEU A 256 -38.47 -4.50 27.02
CA LEU A 256 -38.59 -5.87 27.54
C LEU A 256 -38.54 -5.88 29.08
N LYS A 257 -37.64 -5.10 29.70
CA LYS A 257 -37.59 -4.92 31.16
C LYS A 257 -38.84 -4.23 31.71
N LYS A 258 -39.40 -3.22 31.02
CA LYS A 258 -40.69 -2.60 31.42
C LYS A 258 -41.83 -3.63 31.38
N LEU A 259 -41.94 -4.41 30.31
CA LEU A 259 -42.98 -5.43 30.12
C LEU A 259 -42.84 -6.60 31.12
N GLN A 260 -41.61 -7.06 31.40
CA GLN A 260 -41.35 -8.05 32.46
C GLN A 260 -41.79 -7.53 33.84
N ASN A 261 -41.46 -6.27 34.17
CA ASN A 261 -41.92 -5.65 35.42
C ASN A 261 -43.45 -5.46 35.47
N GLN A 262 -44.11 -5.19 34.35
CA GLN A 262 -45.57 -5.16 34.26
C GLN A 262 -46.17 -6.56 34.44
N LYS A 263 -45.63 -7.59 33.78
CA LYS A 263 -46.03 -8.99 33.95
C LYS A 263 -45.95 -9.41 35.42
N LEU A 264 -44.82 -9.14 36.09
CA LEU A 264 -44.63 -9.44 37.51
C LEU A 264 -45.64 -8.69 38.42
N ARG A 265 -46.02 -7.45 38.07
CA ARG A 265 -47.08 -6.71 38.78
C ARG A 265 -48.46 -7.34 38.55
N TRP A 266 -48.76 -7.81 37.34
CA TRP A 266 -50.01 -8.51 37.04
C TRP A 266 -50.08 -9.90 37.68
N GLU A 267 -48.99 -10.66 37.68
CA GLU A 267 -48.88 -11.94 38.39
C GLU A 267 -49.13 -11.77 39.90
N LYS A 268 -48.57 -10.73 40.52
CA LYS A 268 -48.85 -10.39 41.93
C LYS A 268 -50.32 -10.02 42.16
N LYS A 269 -50.94 -9.23 41.27
CA LYS A 269 -52.37 -8.90 41.34
C LYS A 269 -53.26 -10.13 41.18
N ILE A 270 -52.95 -11.01 40.21
CA ILE A 270 -53.68 -12.25 39.95
C ILE A 270 -53.54 -13.20 41.15
N SER A 271 -52.34 -13.35 41.70
CA SER A 271 -52.11 -14.18 42.89
C SER A 271 -52.86 -13.65 44.12
N ALA A 272 -52.87 -12.34 44.36
CA ALA A 272 -53.65 -11.72 45.42
C ALA A 272 -55.17 -11.95 45.21
N ALA A 273 -55.68 -11.71 44.00
CA ALA A 273 -57.08 -11.95 43.65
C ALA A 273 -57.46 -13.44 43.73
N GLN A 274 -56.54 -14.36 43.45
CA GLN A 274 -56.74 -15.81 43.63
C GLN A 274 -56.82 -16.18 45.11
N GLN A 275 -55.95 -15.63 45.97
CA GLN A 275 -56.03 -15.83 47.42
C GLN A 275 -57.31 -15.24 48.02
N GLU A 276 -57.73 -14.06 47.55
CA GLU A 276 -58.99 -13.43 47.93
C GLU A 276 -60.20 -14.25 47.46
N ASN A 277 -60.21 -14.74 46.21
CA ASN A 277 -61.24 -15.63 45.68
C ASN A 277 -61.29 -16.96 46.46
N GLN A 278 -60.14 -17.51 46.90
CA GLN A 278 -60.08 -18.67 47.79
C GLN A 278 -60.71 -18.36 49.16
N ARG A 279 -60.36 -17.24 49.80
CA ARG A 279 -60.96 -16.80 51.08
C ARG A 279 -62.47 -16.56 50.97
N LEU A 280 -62.92 -15.95 49.87
CA LEU A 280 -64.33 -15.73 49.58
C LEU A 280 -65.06 -17.06 49.33
N LYS A 281 -64.42 -18.04 48.68
CA LYS A 281 -64.97 -19.40 48.54
C LYS A 281 -65.08 -20.14 49.86
N THR A 282 -64.06 -20.10 50.73
CA THR A 282 -64.13 -20.77 52.03
C THR A 282 -65.18 -20.11 52.94
N THR A 283 -65.23 -18.77 53.00
CA THR A 283 -66.28 -18.07 53.77
C THR A 283 -67.68 -18.28 53.20
N LEU A 284 -67.84 -18.36 51.88
CA LEU A 284 -69.11 -18.74 51.25
C LEU A 284 -69.52 -20.17 51.60
N GLN A 285 -68.58 -21.13 51.57
CA GLN A 285 -68.84 -22.52 51.98
C GLN A 285 -69.20 -22.62 53.47
N GLU A 286 -68.51 -21.90 54.34
CA GLU A 286 -68.87 -21.81 55.77
C GLU A 286 -70.27 -21.24 55.98
N VAL A 287 -70.64 -20.16 55.26
CA VAL A 287 -71.98 -19.58 55.34
C VAL A 287 -73.02 -20.55 54.79
N GLN A 288 -72.73 -21.24 53.68
CA GLN A 288 -73.60 -22.28 53.12
C GLN A 288 -73.78 -23.48 54.06
N GLN A 289 -72.77 -23.87 54.84
CA GLN A 289 -72.87 -24.91 55.88
C GLN A 289 -73.65 -24.45 57.12
N LYS A 290 -73.50 -23.18 57.52
CA LYS A 290 -74.26 -22.57 58.63
C LYS A 290 -75.72 -22.29 58.25
N LEU A 291 -76.03 -22.15 56.95
CA LEU A 291 -77.38 -21.86 56.45
C LEU A 291 -78.44 -22.91 56.81
N PRO A 292 -78.23 -24.24 56.63
CA PRO A 292 -79.17 -25.26 57.09
C PRO A 292 -79.22 -25.37 58.62
N GLU A 293 -78.13 -25.12 59.36
CA GLU A 293 -78.17 -25.07 60.83
C GLU A 293 -79.08 -23.94 61.34
N LEU A 294 -78.99 -22.77 60.71
CA LEU A 294 -79.84 -21.62 61.03
C LEU A 294 -81.29 -21.84 60.61
N HIS A 295 -81.55 -22.50 59.47
CA HIS A 295 -82.91 -22.91 59.08
C HIS A 295 -83.50 -23.92 60.07
N ARG A 296 -82.73 -24.92 60.52
CA ARG A 296 -83.16 -25.87 61.56
C ARG A 296 -83.51 -25.13 62.86
N ARG A 297 -82.63 -24.24 63.34
CA ARG A 297 -82.91 -23.43 64.55
C ARG A 297 -84.14 -22.54 64.38
N LEU A 298 -84.39 -22.00 63.19
CA LEU A 298 -85.58 -21.21 62.89
C LEU A 298 -86.86 -22.08 62.92
N GLN A 299 -86.83 -23.28 62.34
CA GLN A 299 -87.95 -24.24 62.40
C GLN A 299 -88.21 -24.72 63.82
N GLU A 300 -87.17 -25.04 64.59
CA GLU A 300 -87.27 -25.38 66.02
C GLU A 300 -87.91 -24.25 66.83
N HIS A 301 -87.56 -22.99 66.52
CA HIS A 301 -88.15 -21.82 67.19
C HIS A 301 -89.58 -21.51 66.72
N GLN A 302 -89.95 -21.83 65.48
CA GLN A 302 -91.31 -21.73 64.97
C GLN A 302 -92.21 -22.81 65.60
N HIS A 303 -91.77 -24.06 65.67
CA HIS A 303 -92.51 -25.14 66.32
C HIS A 303 -92.65 -24.94 67.83
N SER A 304 -91.64 -24.40 68.52
CA SER A 304 -91.78 -24.07 69.94
C SER A 304 -92.76 -22.91 70.17
N LYS A 305 -92.81 -21.91 69.26
CA LYS A 305 -93.83 -20.86 69.28
C LYS A 305 -95.25 -21.41 69.06
N GLN A 306 -95.44 -22.29 68.06
CA GLN A 306 -96.72 -22.95 67.79
C GLN A 306 -97.22 -23.72 69.02
N ARG A 307 -96.38 -24.58 69.61
CA ARG A 307 -96.71 -25.30 70.85
C ARG A 307 -97.03 -24.37 72.03
N MET A 308 -96.33 -23.25 72.17
CA MET A 308 -96.65 -22.25 73.19
C MET A 308 -97.97 -21.52 72.95
N GLU A 309 -98.44 -21.42 71.70
CA GLU A 309 -99.74 -20.87 71.34
C GLU A 309 -100.87 -21.90 71.56
N GLU A 310 -100.61 -23.18 71.25
CA GLU A 310 -101.49 -24.32 71.58
C GLU A 310 -101.68 -24.49 73.09
N TYR A 311 -100.61 -24.54 73.89
CA TYR A 311 -100.70 -24.63 75.35
C TYR A 311 -101.43 -23.43 75.97
N ARG A 312 -101.25 -22.21 75.42
CA ARG A 312 -102.00 -21.02 75.86
C ARG A 312 -103.49 -21.07 75.51
N ALA A 313 -103.89 -21.80 74.47
CA ALA A 313 -105.30 -22.04 74.16
C ALA A 313 -105.89 -23.07 75.13
N GLN A 314 -105.18 -24.18 75.37
CA GLN A 314 -105.59 -25.22 76.33
C GLN A 314 -105.73 -24.66 77.75
N GLN A 315 -104.76 -23.88 78.23
CA GLN A 315 -104.80 -23.30 79.57
C GLN A 315 -106.00 -22.37 79.77
N LYS A 316 -106.42 -21.61 78.75
CA LYS A 316 -107.62 -20.75 78.83
C LYS A 316 -108.92 -21.54 78.98
N LEU A 317 -109.02 -22.72 78.38
CA LEU A 317 -110.18 -23.60 78.54
C LEU A 317 -110.24 -24.14 79.97
N VAL A 318 -109.13 -24.65 80.49
CA VAL A 318 -109.03 -25.12 81.88
C VAL A 318 -109.28 -23.99 82.90
N ASP A 319 -108.80 -22.77 82.62
CA ASP A 319 -109.08 -21.57 83.42
C ASP A 319 -110.56 -21.12 83.36
N GLN A 320 -111.35 -21.57 82.38
CA GLN A 320 -112.81 -21.38 82.34
C GLN A 320 -113.53 -22.52 83.08
N GLU A 321 -113.19 -23.77 82.77
CA GLU A 321 -113.73 -24.97 83.44
C GLU A 321 -113.59 -24.87 84.97
N LEU A 322 -112.43 -24.41 85.48
CA LEU A 322 -112.21 -24.18 86.91
C LEU A 322 -113.14 -23.11 87.52
N ARG A 323 -113.49 -22.05 86.79
CA ARG A 323 -114.38 -20.99 87.28
C ARG A 323 -115.80 -21.50 87.38
N ASP A 324 -116.26 -22.18 86.33
CA ASP A 324 -117.61 -22.71 86.25
C ASP A 324 -117.82 -23.77 87.34
N LEU A 325 -116.85 -24.69 87.53
CA LEU A 325 -116.88 -25.67 88.63
C LEU A 325 -116.85 -25.02 90.03
N THR A 326 -116.17 -23.89 90.20
CA THR A 326 -116.13 -23.15 91.47
C THR A 326 -117.50 -22.54 91.78
N VAL A 327 -118.17 -21.96 90.79
CA VAL A 327 -119.52 -21.41 90.94
C VAL A 327 -120.54 -22.52 91.22
N GLU A 328 -120.46 -23.66 90.54
CA GLU A 328 -121.29 -24.83 90.85
C GLU A 328 -121.07 -25.33 92.29
N HIS A 329 -119.82 -25.38 92.76
CA HIS A 329 -119.48 -25.80 94.12
C HIS A 329 -120.06 -24.86 95.19
N GLU A 330 -119.95 -23.53 95.00
CA GLU A 330 -120.54 -22.55 95.91
C GLU A 330 -122.07 -22.63 95.93
N LEU A 331 -122.73 -22.84 94.77
CA LEU A 331 -124.17 -23.04 94.68
C LEU A 331 -124.62 -24.32 95.39
N LEU A 332 -123.90 -25.44 95.23
CA LEU A 332 -124.18 -26.69 95.95
C LEU A 332 -124.01 -26.54 97.46
N LEU A 333 -122.97 -25.82 97.93
CA LEU A 333 -122.75 -25.57 99.36
C LEU A 333 -123.88 -24.72 99.98
N GLN A 334 -124.41 -23.73 99.24
CA GLN A 334 -125.55 -22.93 99.69
C GLN A 334 -126.85 -23.76 99.71
N ALA A 335 -127.08 -24.61 98.71
CA ALA A 335 -128.22 -25.53 98.69
C ALA A 335 -128.17 -26.52 99.86
N PHE A 336 -127.00 -27.12 100.11
CA PHE A 336 -126.79 -28.07 101.22
C PHE A 336 -127.07 -27.44 102.59
N HIS A 337 -126.63 -26.19 102.82
CA HIS A 337 -126.94 -25.47 104.07
C HIS A 337 -128.45 -25.26 104.28
N LYS A 338 -129.21 -24.91 103.22
CA LYS A 338 -130.67 -24.76 103.31
C LYS A 338 -131.35 -26.09 103.66
N VAL A 339 -130.98 -27.18 102.97
CA VAL A 339 -131.55 -28.51 103.24
C VAL A 339 -131.24 -29.00 104.67
N GLN A 340 -130.06 -28.68 105.22
CA GLN A 340 -129.77 -28.97 106.63
C GLN A 340 -130.63 -28.14 107.60
N GLN A 341 -130.87 -26.86 107.32
CA GLN A 341 -131.74 -26.01 108.14
C GLN A 341 -133.19 -26.51 108.10
N GLU A 342 -133.73 -26.83 106.93
CA GLU A 342 -135.08 -27.38 106.73
C GLU A 342 -135.27 -28.71 107.47
N ARG A 343 -134.28 -29.62 107.39
CA ARG A 343 -134.23 -30.87 108.17
C ARG A 343 -134.34 -30.61 109.67
N ASP A 344 -133.56 -29.66 110.20
CA ASP A 344 -133.49 -29.40 111.64
C ASP A 344 -134.70 -28.62 112.17
N GLU A 345 -135.41 -27.88 111.32
CA GLU A 345 -136.73 -27.35 111.66
C GLU A 345 -137.80 -28.45 111.64
N LEU A 346 -137.80 -29.33 110.63
CA LEU A 346 -138.74 -30.45 110.53
C LEU A 346 -138.62 -31.40 111.74
N LEU A 347 -137.39 -31.77 112.14
CA LEU A 347 -137.15 -32.61 113.32
C LEU A 347 -137.67 -31.96 114.62
N ARG A 348 -137.46 -30.65 114.81
CA ARG A 348 -138.02 -29.92 115.97
C ARG A 348 -139.55 -29.90 115.95
N ARG A 349 -140.16 -29.55 114.81
CA ARG A 349 -141.63 -29.53 114.63
C ARG A 349 -142.25 -30.91 114.87
N GLN A 350 -141.63 -31.97 114.37
CA GLN A 350 -142.08 -33.35 114.57
C GLN A 350 -142.01 -33.75 116.04
N THR A 351 -140.92 -33.40 116.74
CA THR A 351 -140.75 -33.72 118.18
C THR A 351 -141.80 -33.00 119.03
N GLN A 352 -142.10 -31.72 118.75
CA GLN A 352 -143.17 -30.98 119.43
C GLN A 352 -144.56 -31.61 119.16
N SER A 353 -144.87 -31.92 117.90
CA SER A 353 -146.16 -32.51 117.51
C SER A 353 -146.42 -33.88 118.18
N ILE A 354 -145.38 -34.72 118.30
CA ILE A 354 -145.47 -36.01 118.99
C ILE A 354 -145.80 -35.82 120.48
N LEU A 355 -145.18 -34.86 121.16
CA LEU A 355 -145.43 -34.57 122.57
C LEU A 355 -146.88 -34.08 122.81
N ASP A 356 -147.39 -33.19 121.96
CA ASP A 356 -148.78 -32.72 122.04
C ASP A 356 -149.80 -33.86 121.83
N VAL A 357 -149.53 -34.76 120.88
CA VAL A 357 -150.37 -35.95 120.63
C VAL A 357 -150.32 -36.93 121.81
N GLN A 358 -149.16 -37.11 122.45
CA GLN A 358 -149.03 -37.94 123.65
C GLN A 358 -149.79 -37.35 124.84
N GLN A 359 -149.71 -36.03 125.08
CA GLN A 359 -150.51 -35.38 126.13
C GLN A 359 -152.02 -35.49 125.87
N ARG A 360 -152.47 -35.19 124.64
CA ARG A 360 -153.89 -35.27 124.27
C ARG A 360 -154.45 -36.69 124.37
N SER A 361 -153.69 -37.72 123.97
CA SER A 361 -154.12 -39.12 124.06
C SER A 361 -154.13 -39.63 125.50
N GLY A 362 -153.17 -39.25 126.34
CA GLY A 362 -153.15 -39.55 127.77
C GLY A 362 -154.38 -39.02 128.51
N LEU A 363 -154.72 -37.74 128.31
CA LEU A 363 -155.94 -37.13 128.87
C LEU A 363 -157.22 -37.84 128.41
N LYS A 364 -157.30 -38.21 127.12
CA LYS A 364 -158.46 -38.91 126.54
C LYS A 364 -158.63 -40.33 127.13
N LYS A 365 -157.53 -41.02 127.44
CA LYS A 365 -157.53 -42.37 128.06
C LYS A 365 -158.08 -42.34 129.48
N ILE A 366 -157.62 -41.40 130.32
CA ILE A 366 -158.09 -41.23 131.71
C ILE A 366 -159.60 -40.93 131.75
N LEU A 367 -160.09 -40.09 130.83
CA LEU A 367 -161.50 -39.72 130.74
C LEU A 367 -162.39 -40.90 130.31
N LEU A 368 -161.88 -41.81 129.45
CA LEU A 368 -162.57 -43.04 129.08
C LEU A 368 -162.64 -44.05 130.24
N GLN A 369 -161.57 -44.22 131.03
CA GLN A 369 -161.57 -45.12 132.19
C GLN A 369 -162.64 -44.71 133.22
N ARG A 370 -162.71 -43.41 133.58
CA ARG A 370 -163.75 -42.88 134.48
C ARG A 370 -165.18 -43.07 133.96
N LYS A 371 -165.39 -43.04 132.63
CA LYS A 371 -166.70 -43.34 132.03
C LYS A 371 -167.05 -44.83 132.12
N MET A 372 -166.08 -45.71 131.93
CA MET A 372 -166.25 -47.17 132.10
C MET A 372 -166.66 -47.50 133.54
N GLU A 373 -165.91 -47.01 134.54
CA GLU A 373 -166.21 -47.26 135.96
C GLU A 373 -167.61 -46.78 136.37
N ALA A 374 -168.01 -45.58 135.91
CA ALA A 374 -169.34 -45.04 136.17
C ALA A 374 -170.47 -45.88 135.52
N LEU A 375 -170.25 -46.39 134.31
CA LEU A 375 -171.24 -47.22 133.62
C LEU A 375 -171.42 -48.58 134.29
N SER A 376 -170.33 -49.27 134.67
CA SER A 376 -170.40 -50.54 135.40
C SER A 376 -171.17 -50.39 136.72
N GLN A 377 -170.88 -49.35 137.51
CA GLN A 377 -171.61 -49.08 138.76
C GLN A 377 -173.10 -48.77 138.56
N THR A 378 -173.51 -48.26 137.39
CA THR A 378 -174.94 -48.10 137.05
C THR A 378 -175.59 -49.41 136.58
N LEU A 379 -174.82 -50.32 135.97
CA LEU A 379 -175.29 -51.65 135.57
C LEU A 379 -175.57 -52.51 136.80
N GLU A 380 -174.60 -52.63 137.71
CA GLU A 380 -174.71 -53.41 138.96
C GLU A 380 -175.91 -52.94 139.81
N LYS A 381 -176.12 -51.62 139.92
CA LYS A 381 -177.29 -51.03 140.59
C LYS A 381 -178.61 -51.35 139.90
N LYS A 382 -178.62 -51.56 138.58
CA LYS A 382 -179.82 -51.96 137.82
C LYS A 382 -180.10 -53.46 137.93
N GLU A 383 -179.08 -54.30 137.95
CA GLU A 383 -179.23 -55.74 138.22
C GLU A 383 -179.71 -56.00 139.66
N ALA A 384 -179.21 -55.26 140.64
CA ALA A 384 -179.73 -55.31 142.01
C ALA A 384 -181.22 -54.88 142.10
N GLN A 385 -181.63 -53.85 141.36
CA GLN A 385 -183.03 -53.41 141.29
C GLN A 385 -183.94 -54.44 140.59
N LEU A 386 -183.48 -55.07 139.51
CA LEU A 386 -184.21 -56.16 138.83
C LEU A 386 -184.35 -57.40 139.70
N SER A 387 -183.27 -57.77 140.41
CA SER A 387 -183.25 -58.92 141.33
C SER A 387 -184.24 -58.76 142.49
N ALA A 388 -184.43 -57.53 142.98
CA ALA A 388 -185.46 -57.22 143.96
C ALA A 388 -186.89 -57.26 143.37
N ALA A 389 -187.08 -56.80 142.13
CA ALA A 389 -188.40 -56.69 141.51
C ALA A 389 -189.06 -58.04 141.19
N LEU A 390 -188.27 -59.07 140.85
CA LEU A 390 -188.80 -60.43 140.59
C LEU A 390 -189.20 -61.19 141.87
N SER A 391 -188.94 -60.63 143.06
CA SER A 391 -189.33 -61.20 144.35
C SER A 391 -190.85 -61.10 144.62
N VAL A 392 -191.55 -60.12 144.03
CA VAL A 392 -192.97 -59.84 144.34
C VAL A 392 -193.76 -59.40 143.11
N CYS A 393 -194.47 -60.33 142.46
CA CYS A 393 -195.89 -60.13 142.12
C CYS A 393 -196.58 -61.42 141.66
N SER A 394 -197.79 -61.67 142.15
CA SER A 394 -198.74 -62.66 141.62
C SER A 394 -199.55 -62.08 140.43
N VAL A 395 -200.59 -62.81 139.98
CA VAL A 395 -201.49 -62.54 138.82
C VAL A 395 -201.08 -63.23 137.50
N GLU A 396 -202.08 -63.44 136.64
CA GLU A 396 -202.33 -64.59 135.75
C GLU A 396 -201.23 -65.00 134.73
N PRO A 397 -201.28 -66.25 134.22
CA PRO A 397 -200.31 -66.78 133.26
C PRO A 397 -200.46 -66.26 131.81
N THR A 398 -201.65 -65.85 131.38
CA THR A 398 -202.03 -65.70 129.97
C THR A 398 -201.55 -64.40 129.29
N ALA A 399 -201.37 -63.30 130.02
CA ALA A 399 -200.88 -62.04 129.44
C ALA A 399 -199.34 -62.01 129.23
N ARG A 400 -198.61 -62.89 129.92
CA ARG A 400 -197.14 -62.84 130.06
C ARG A 400 -196.37 -63.10 128.76
N SER A 401 -197.01 -63.72 127.76
CA SER A 401 -196.42 -64.02 126.45
C SER A 401 -196.37 -62.79 125.51
N ASN A 402 -197.47 -62.04 125.42
CA ASN A 402 -197.63 -61.00 124.38
C ASN A 402 -196.81 -59.72 124.65
N ALA A 403 -196.41 -59.48 125.89
CA ALA A 403 -195.49 -58.39 126.24
C ALA A 403 -194.01 -58.75 125.98
N ALA A 404 -193.64 -60.02 126.14
CA ALA A 404 -192.27 -60.49 125.91
C ALA A 404 -191.89 -60.37 124.41
N LEU A 405 -192.78 -60.79 123.51
CA LEU A 405 -192.55 -60.72 122.06
C LEU A 405 -192.27 -59.28 121.57
N LYS A 406 -193.03 -58.29 122.05
CA LYS A 406 -192.80 -56.87 121.69
C LYS A 406 -191.52 -56.28 122.27
N LEU A 407 -191.03 -56.77 123.41
CA LEU A 407 -189.72 -56.38 123.94
C LEU A 407 -188.58 -57.01 123.13
N GLN A 408 -188.75 -58.26 122.70
CA GLN A 408 -187.75 -58.96 121.90
C GLN A 408 -187.60 -58.34 120.49
N GLU A 409 -188.71 -58.00 119.83
CA GLU A 409 -188.72 -57.29 118.54
C GLU A 409 -188.02 -55.90 118.60
N ILE A 410 -188.18 -55.18 119.73
CA ILE A 410 -187.46 -53.92 119.97
C ILE A 410 -185.96 -54.16 120.24
N LEU A 411 -185.58 -55.23 120.93
CA LEU A 411 -184.18 -55.57 121.18
C LEU A 411 -183.47 -56.07 119.92
N GLU A 412 -184.16 -56.80 119.04
CA GLU A 412 -183.62 -57.31 117.78
C GLU A 412 -183.49 -56.19 116.73
N SER A 413 -184.44 -55.26 116.64
CA SER A 413 -184.28 -54.03 115.84
C SER A 413 -183.20 -53.08 116.38
N LYS A 414 -182.91 -53.10 117.69
CA LYS A 414 -181.76 -52.40 118.27
C LYS A 414 -180.43 -53.14 118.02
N ARG A 415 -180.42 -54.47 117.97
CA ARG A 415 -179.23 -55.28 117.66
C ARG A 415 -178.81 -55.09 116.19
N THR A 416 -179.73 -55.19 115.23
CA THR A 416 -179.42 -54.95 113.81
C THR A 416 -178.97 -53.51 113.55
N ALA A 417 -179.54 -52.53 114.26
CA ALA A 417 -179.06 -51.14 114.20
C ALA A 417 -177.65 -50.94 114.79
N MET A 418 -177.24 -51.74 115.79
CA MET A 418 -175.85 -51.73 116.27
C MET A 418 -174.92 -52.44 115.30
N GLU A 419 -175.31 -53.57 114.73
CA GLU A 419 -174.51 -54.31 113.73
C GLU A 419 -174.28 -53.48 112.45
N ALA A 420 -175.25 -52.67 112.03
CA ALA A 420 -175.08 -51.68 110.96
C ALA A 420 -174.04 -50.60 111.32
N LEU A 421 -174.11 -50.02 112.52
CA LEU A 421 -173.15 -49.01 112.99
C LEU A 421 -171.75 -49.60 113.30
N GLN A 422 -171.67 -50.91 113.55
CA GLN A 422 -170.42 -51.65 113.63
C GLN A 422 -169.78 -51.75 112.21
N LEU A 423 -170.60 -52.05 111.20
CA LEU A 423 -170.17 -52.13 109.80
C LEU A 423 -169.70 -50.78 109.25
N ASP A 424 -170.37 -49.67 109.60
CA ASP A 424 -169.95 -48.32 109.22
C ASP A 424 -168.57 -47.95 109.84
N LEU A 425 -168.29 -48.42 111.05
CA LEU A 425 -166.98 -48.25 111.70
C LEU A 425 -165.87 -49.08 111.03
N ASP A 426 -166.16 -50.31 110.63
CA ASP A 426 -165.20 -51.15 109.90
C ASP A 426 -165.00 -50.68 108.45
N GLN A 427 -166.01 -50.10 107.80
CA GLN A 427 -165.84 -49.39 106.52
C GLN A 427 -164.95 -48.15 106.70
N GLY A 428 -165.11 -47.39 107.78
CA GLY A 428 -164.19 -46.30 108.14
C GLY A 428 -162.74 -46.79 108.38
N ALA A 429 -162.57 -47.97 108.98
CA ALA A 429 -161.25 -48.58 109.20
C ALA A 429 -160.62 -49.12 107.90
N GLN A 430 -161.43 -49.58 106.94
CA GLN A 430 -160.94 -50.04 105.63
C GLN A 430 -160.75 -48.90 104.63
N LEU A 431 -161.40 -47.74 104.79
CA LEU A 431 -161.22 -46.56 103.93
C LEU A 431 -160.00 -45.69 104.27
N LEU A 432 -159.19 -46.08 105.27
CA LEU A 432 -157.77 -45.67 105.35
C LEU A 432 -156.83 -46.68 104.64
N ARG A 433 -157.38 -47.41 103.67
CA ARG A 433 -156.70 -47.91 102.46
C ARG A 433 -157.68 -47.73 101.27
N PRO A 434 -157.45 -46.85 100.26
CA PRO A 434 -156.30 -45.98 100.03
C PRO A 434 -156.66 -44.49 99.75
N LEU A 435 -156.02 -43.57 100.48
CA LEU A 435 -155.68 -42.20 100.05
C LEU A 435 -154.44 -41.80 100.86
N GLN A 436 -153.28 -41.44 100.28
CA GLN A 436 -152.94 -41.22 98.88
C GLN A 436 -151.79 -42.15 98.44
N ASP A 437 -152.10 -43.19 97.69
CA ASP A 437 -151.16 -43.71 96.69
C ASP A 437 -151.48 -42.97 95.39
N ASP A 438 -150.78 -41.86 95.14
CA ASP A 438 -150.85 -41.06 93.90
C ASP A 438 -149.44 -40.69 93.39
N VAL A 439 -148.47 -41.55 93.75
CA VAL A 439 -147.24 -41.84 92.99
C VAL A 439 -147.02 -43.36 93.04
N GLU A 440 -148.03 -44.10 92.61
CA GLU A 440 -147.86 -45.49 92.19
C GLU A 440 -147.18 -45.50 90.81
N VAL A 441 -146.45 -46.58 90.47
CA VAL A 441 -145.75 -46.80 89.17
C VAL A 441 -144.55 -45.84 88.94
N ALA A 442 -143.30 -46.30 88.74
CA ALA A 442 -142.83 -47.63 88.33
C ALA A 442 -141.66 -48.17 89.18
N VAL A 443 -141.80 -49.43 89.59
CA VAL A 443 -140.69 -50.40 89.70
C VAL A 443 -140.83 -51.34 88.48
N VAL A 444 -139.72 -51.91 87.95
CA VAL A 444 -139.59 -52.68 86.66
C VAL A 444 -139.23 -51.79 85.45
N PRO A 445 -138.38 -52.19 84.46
CA PRO A 445 -137.29 -53.20 84.38
C PRO A 445 -135.95 -52.64 83.80
N PRO A 446 -134.90 -53.47 83.60
CA PRO A 446 -133.66 -53.03 82.92
C PRO A 446 -133.68 -53.13 81.38
N LEU A 447 -133.41 -52.02 80.69
CA LEU A 447 -132.99 -51.93 79.27
C LEU A 447 -131.83 -50.90 79.21
N ARG A 448 -130.65 -51.16 78.64
CA ARG A 448 -130.28 -51.68 77.31
C ARG A 448 -130.42 -50.65 76.18
N SER A 449 -129.39 -49.80 76.07
CA SER A 449 -128.74 -49.27 74.84
C SER A 449 -129.51 -49.15 73.51
N PRO A 450 -129.37 -48.01 72.81
CA PRO A 450 -128.94 -47.97 71.42
C PRO A 450 -127.39 -48.01 71.32
N SER A 451 -126.67 -48.57 70.34
CA SER A 451 -126.97 -49.25 69.05
C SER A 451 -127.98 -48.55 68.14
N ARG A 452 -127.64 -48.09 66.93
CA ARG A 452 -126.44 -48.26 66.06
C ARG A 452 -126.37 -46.99 65.14
N PRO A 453 -125.70 -46.91 63.95
CA PRO A 453 -125.02 -47.88 63.08
C PRO A 453 -123.46 -47.71 63.12
N ALA A 454 -122.55 -48.54 62.57
CA ALA A 454 -122.41 -49.13 61.22
C ALA A 454 -122.41 -48.03 60.14
N GLU A 455 -121.48 -47.86 59.20
CA GLU A 455 -120.38 -48.65 58.59
C GLU A 455 -119.48 -47.63 57.82
N PRO A 456 -118.40 -47.99 57.08
CA PRO A 456 -117.53 -49.17 57.12
C PRO A 456 -116.00 -48.84 57.08
N VAL A 457 -115.20 -49.91 57.04
CA VAL A 457 -113.85 -50.10 56.45
C VAL A 457 -113.76 -49.42 55.05
N PRO A 458 -112.66 -48.73 54.63
CA PRO A 458 -111.34 -49.35 54.33
C PRO A 458 -110.10 -48.54 54.80
N GLU A 459 -109.04 -49.15 55.36
CA GLU A 459 -107.94 -49.98 54.81
C GLU A 459 -106.61 -49.18 54.74
N GLU A 460 -105.53 -49.93 54.89
CA GLU A 460 -104.17 -49.58 54.45
C GLU A 460 -104.14 -49.31 52.92
N PRO A 461 -103.13 -48.60 52.37
CA PRO A 461 -101.72 -48.97 52.55
C PRO A 461 -100.71 -47.82 52.69
N GLY A 462 -99.46 -48.20 52.96
CA GLY A 462 -98.30 -47.44 52.47
C GLY A 462 -98.03 -47.75 50.99
N PRO A 463 -96.78 -47.92 50.54
CA PRO A 463 -95.51 -47.67 51.23
C PRO A 463 -94.59 -46.75 50.40
N ASP A 464 -93.31 -46.68 50.79
CA ASP A 464 -92.12 -46.69 49.90
C ASP A 464 -91.94 -45.67 48.74
N ARG A 465 -90.64 -45.32 48.55
CA ARG A 465 -89.97 -45.00 47.27
C ARG A 465 -90.30 -43.67 46.56
N TRP A 466 -89.38 -43.07 45.80
CA TRP A 466 -87.97 -43.39 45.50
C TRP A 466 -87.07 -42.18 45.82
#